data_AF-A0A8X7CMR4-F1
#
_entry.id   AF-A0A8X7CMR4-F1
#
_cell.length_a   1.000
_cell.length_b   1.000
_cell.length_c   1.000
_cell.angle_alpha   90.00
_cell.angle_beta   90.00
_cell.angle_gamma   90.00
#
_symmetry.space_group_name_H-M   'P 1'
#
loop_
_entity.id
_entity.type
_entity.pdbx_description
1 polymer ?
#
loop_
_entity_poly.entity_id
_entity_poly.type
_entity_poly.pdbx_seq_one_letter_code
_entity_poly.pdbx_strand_id
1 'polypeptide(L)'
;NCFPGRYKAVHVIGMPKFFAYAWNMCYPFILSYKMQKRIFIHGENLKNLHKYISPSILPQEFNGELGPFDNSTWHNNILKKNEWCLEQRLYGYQKSQQV
;
A
#
# COMPACT_ATOMS: atom_id res chain seq x y z
N ASN A 1 0.17 0.87 16.13
CA ASN A 1 -1.18 1.28 15.64
C ASN A 1 -1.23 2.80 15.59
N CYS A 2 -0.60 3.40 14.58
CA CYS A 2 -0.36 4.86 14.55
C CYS A 2 -1.00 5.55 13.34
N PHE A 3 -1.70 4.80 12.49
CA PHE A 3 -2.40 5.31 11.32
C PHE A 3 -3.90 5.00 11.46
N PRO A 4 -4.80 5.99 11.33
CA PRO A 4 -6.24 5.82 11.48
C PRO A 4 -6.87 5.18 10.22
N GLY A 5 -6.29 4.09 9.74
CA GLY A 5 -6.73 3.35 8.56
C GLY A 5 -6.57 1.86 8.73
N ARG A 6 -7.51 1.08 8.18
CA ARG A 6 -7.49 -0.38 8.26
C ARG A 6 -7.01 -0.99 6.96
N TYR A 7 -5.77 -1.48 6.95
CA TYR A 7 -5.24 -2.28 5.86
C TYR A 7 -6.07 -3.56 5.68
N LYS A 8 -6.66 -3.76 4.49
CA LYS A 8 -7.39 -5.00 4.17
C LYS A 8 -6.45 -6.08 3.62
N ALA A 9 -5.60 -5.70 2.67
CA ALA A 9 -4.62 -6.57 2.05
C ALA A 9 -3.41 -5.74 1.56
N VAL A 10 -2.25 -6.39 1.45
CA VAL A 10 -1.02 -5.85 0.87
C VAL A 10 -0.49 -6.89 -0.10
N HIS A 11 -0.29 -6.51 -1.36
CA HIS A 11 0.17 -7.40 -2.42
C HIS A 11 1.57 -6.99 -2.85
N VAL A 12 2.53 -7.91 -2.74
CA VAL A 12 3.92 -7.70 -3.13
C VAL A 12 4.19 -8.50 -4.40
N ILE A 13 4.62 -7.81 -5.45
CA ILE A 13 4.82 -8.33 -6.81
C ILE A 13 6.20 -7.95 -7.32
N GLY A 14 6.74 -8.69 -8.28
CA GLY A 14 8.02 -8.38 -8.92
C GLY A 14 9.25 -8.56 -8.02
N MET A 15 9.09 -9.20 -6.87
CA MET A 15 10.20 -9.49 -5.96
C MET A 15 10.79 -10.88 -6.21
N PRO A 16 12.12 -11.03 -6.10
CA PRO A 16 12.78 -12.31 -6.25
C PRO A 16 12.37 -13.27 -5.13
N LYS A 17 12.37 -14.58 -5.41
CA LYS A 17 11.90 -15.62 -4.47
C LYS A 17 12.57 -15.56 -3.09
N PHE A 18 13.82 -15.11 -3.02
CA PHE A 18 14.53 -14.98 -1.74
C PHE A 18 13.89 -13.96 -0.78
N PHE A 19 13.21 -12.94 -1.32
CA PHE A 19 12.50 -11.96 -0.51
C PHE A 19 11.43 -12.62 0.34
N ALA A 20 10.69 -13.59 -0.20
CA ALA A 20 9.67 -14.30 0.57
C ALA A 20 10.28 -15.07 1.77
N TYR A 21 11.47 -15.64 1.60
CA TYR A 21 12.17 -16.32 2.70
C TYR A 21 12.68 -15.34 3.75
N ALA A 22 13.31 -14.24 3.34
CA ALA A 22 13.74 -13.19 4.26
C ALA A 22 12.55 -12.57 5.01
N TRP A 23 11.46 -12.32 4.29
CA TRP A 23 10.21 -11.82 4.87
C TRP A 23 9.66 -12.78 5.93
N ASN A 24 9.65 -14.08 5.66
CA ASN A 24 9.21 -15.11 6.61
C ASN A 24 10.07 -15.20 7.89
N MET A 25 11.33 -14.81 7.81
CA MET A 25 12.24 -14.78 8.95
C MET A 25 12.07 -13.52 9.81
N CYS A 26 11.85 -12.36 9.18
CA CYS A 26 11.74 -11.08 9.88
C CYS A 26 10.31 -10.74 10.36
N TYR A 27 9.27 -11.14 9.62
CA TYR A 27 7.89 -10.71 9.93
C TYR A 27 7.38 -11.09 11.34
N PRO A 28 7.70 -12.26 11.93
CA PRO A 28 7.09 -12.69 13.20
C PRO A 28 7.38 -11.71 14.35
N PHE A 29 8.50 -10.98 14.23
CA PHE A 29 8.96 -10.03 15.23
C PHE A 29 8.43 -8.60 15.01
N ILE A 30 8.00 -8.28 13.79
CA ILE A 30 7.67 -6.89 13.39
C ILE A 30 6.16 -6.70 13.24
N LEU A 31 5.44 -7.73 12.80
CA LEU A 31 4.04 -7.64 12.41
C LEU A 31 3.14 -8.51 13.28
N SER A 32 1.97 -7.99 13.64
CA SER A 32 0.95 -8.78 14.33
C SER A 32 0.42 -9.91 13.45
N TYR A 33 -0.02 -11.01 14.06
CA TYR A 33 -0.64 -12.16 13.36
C TYR A 33 -1.76 -11.75 12.38
N LYS A 34 -2.52 -10.71 12.73
CA LYS A 34 -3.56 -10.13 11.88
C LYS A 34 -3.02 -9.49 10.60
N MET A 35 -1.87 -8.81 10.68
CA MET A 35 -1.22 -8.21 9.52
C MET A 35 -0.55 -9.27 8.65
N GLN A 36 0.05 -10.30 9.25
CA GLN A 36 0.68 -11.40 8.53
C GLN A 36 -0.30 -12.08 7.56
N LYS A 37 -1.53 -12.35 8.00
CA LYS A 37 -2.60 -12.92 7.16
C LYS A 37 -3.07 -12.03 6.00
N ARG A 38 -2.68 -10.75 5.98
CA ARG A 38 -3.12 -9.77 4.99
C ARG A 38 -2.04 -9.46 3.97
N ILE A 39 -0.85 -10.03 4.10
CA ILE A 39 0.27 -9.79 3.19
C ILE A 39 0.39 -10.99 2.25
N PHE A 40 0.31 -10.71 0.95
CA PHE A 40 0.36 -11.70 -0.11
C PHE A 40 1.56 -11.42 -1.01
N ILE A 41 2.51 -12.34 -1.09
CA ILE A 41 3.70 -12.23 -1.94
C ILE A 41 3.50 -13.12 -3.15
N HIS A 42 3.42 -12.52 -4.34
CA HIS A 42 3.11 -13.22 -5.60
C HIS A 42 4.37 -13.55 -6.42
N GLY A 43 5.51 -12.90 -6.12
CA GLY A 43 6.76 -13.05 -6.86
C GLY A 43 6.63 -12.52 -8.30
N GLU A 44 7.22 -13.24 -9.26
CA GLU A 44 7.15 -12.93 -10.69
C GLU A 44 5.83 -13.40 -11.36
N ASN A 45 5.06 -14.28 -10.70
CA ASN A 45 3.86 -14.86 -11.30
C ASN A 45 2.59 -14.06 -10.94
N LEU A 46 2.18 -13.19 -11.86
CA LEU A 46 0.99 -12.35 -11.73
C LEU A 46 -0.34 -13.12 -11.77
N LYS A 47 -0.37 -14.41 -12.16
CA LYS A 47 -1.62 -15.20 -12.18
C LYS A 47 -2.26 -15.31 -10.79
N ASN A 48 -1.45 -15.36 -9.74
CA ASN A 48 -1.96 -15.41 -8.36
C ASN A 48 -2.52 -14.06 -7.90
N LEU A 49 -2.05 -12.94 -8.46
CA LEU A 49 -2.59 -11.61 -8.18
C LEU A 49 -4.06 -11.52 -8.61
N HIS A 50 -4.39 -12.09 -9.78
CA HIS A 50 -5.74 -12.02 -10.34
C HIS A 50 -6.80 -12.79 -9.55
N LYS A 51 -6.41 -13.67 -8.63
CA LYS A 51 -7.33 -14.29 -7.66
C LYS A 51 -7.87 -13.31 -6.62
N TYR A 52 -7.15 -12.20 -6.40
CA TYR A 52 -7.48 -11.19 -5.40
C TYR A 52 -7.94 -9.88 -6.03
N ILE A 53 -7.44 -9.54 -7.23
CA ILE A 53 -7.68 -8.27 -7.90
C ILE A 53 -8.06 -8.55 -9.36
N SER A 54 -9.21 -8.04 -9.81
CA SER A 54 -9.66 -8.24 -11.19
C SER A 54 -8.68 -7.65 -12.22
N PRO A 55 -8.36 -8.36 -13.32
CA PRO A 55 -7.59 -7.79 -14.43
C PRO A 55 -8.19 -6.50 -15.00
N SER A 56 -9.51 -6.35 -14.96
CA SER A 56 -10.24 -5.21 -15.51
C SER A 56 -9.93 -3.85 -14.88
N ILE A 57 -9.31 -3.84 -13.69
CA ILE A 57 -8.91 -2.61 -12.98
C ILE A 57 -7.39 -2.43 -12.92
N LEU A 58 -6.64 -3.31 -13.58
CA LEU A 58 -5.19 -3.29 -13.58
C LEU A 58 -4.63 -2.75 -14.90
N PRO A 59 -3.50 -2.03 -14.87
CA PRO A 59 -2.72 -1.68 -16.06
C PRO A 59 -2.20 -2.91 -16.81
N GLN A 60 -1.86 -2.70 -18.09
CA GLN A 60 -1.33 -3.74 -18.96
C GLN A 60 -0.03 -4.37 -18.42
N GLU A 61 0.83 -3.60 -17.75
CA GLU A 61 2.09 -4.06 -17.16
C GLU A 61 1.91 -5.13 -16.07
N PHE A 62 0.69 -5.21 -15.50
CA PHE A 62 0.31 -6.20 -14.50
C PHE A 62 -0.62 -7.28 -15.05
N ASN A 63 -0.60 -7.53 -16.37
CA ASN A 63 -1.53 -8.40 -17.09
C ASN A 63 -3.01 -7.99 -16.92
N GLY A 64 -3.26 -6.69 -16.80
CA GLY A 64 -4.60 -6.14 -16.75
C GLY A 64 -5.16 -5.74 -18.11
N GLU A 65 -6.41 -5.29 -18.12
CA GLU A 65 -7.14 -4.87 -19.33
C GLU A 65 -7.15 -3.35 -19.51
N LEU A 66 -6.65 -2.58 -18.53
CA LEU A 66 -6.47 -1.14 -18.69
C LEU A 66 -5.27 -0.84 -19.59
N GLY A 67 -5.20 0.40 -20.07
CA GLY A 67 -4.06 0.90 -20.83
C GLY A 67 -2.75 0.94 -20.02
N PRO A 68 -1.70 1.55 -20.60
CA PRO A 68 -0.40 1.68 -19.92
C PRO A 68 -0.56 2.44 -18.60
N PHE A 69 0.28 2.09 -17.63
CA PHE A 69 0.26 2.72 -16.32
C PHE A 69 0.56 4.22 -16.42
N ASP A 70 -0.43 5.05 -16.07
CA ASP A 70 -0.27 6.49 -15.94
C ASP A 70 -0.71 6.95 -14.54
N ASN A 71 0.22 7.55 -13.80
CA ASN A 71 -0.03 8.13 -12.48
C ASN A 71 -0.17 9.66 -12.50
N SER A 72 -0.08 10.30 -13.69
CA SER A 72 -0.05 11.76 -13.84
C SER A 72 -1.29 12.42 -13.25
N THR A 73 -2.47 11.84 -13.49
CA THR A 73 -3.74 12.34 -12.92
C THR A 73 -3.72 12.34 -11.39
N TRP A 74 -3.26 11.24 -10.77
CA TRP A 74 -3.16 11.14 -9.33
C TRP A 74 -2.12 12.10 -8.75
N HIS A 75 -0.95 12.20 -9.39
CA HIS A 75 0.12 13.13 -9.02
C HIS A 75 -0.37 14.58 -9.03
N ASN A 76 -1.02 15.01 -10.10
CA ASN A 76 -1.57 16.36 -10.23
C ASN A 76 -2.64 16.65 -9.17
N ASN A 77 -3.48 15.66 -8.84
CA ASN A 77 -4.50 15.81 -7.80
C ASN A 77 -3.90 15.97 -6.39
N ILE A 78 -2.79 15.30 -6.10
CA ILE A 78 -2.06 15.49 -4.84
C ILE A 78 -1.44 16.88 -4.78
N LEU A 79 -0.79 17.31 -5.85
CA LEU A 79 -0.18 18.64 -5.91
C LEU A 79 -1.22 19.75 -5.73
N LYS A 80 -2.38 19.65 -6.37
CA LYS A 80 -3.50 20.60 -6.20
C LYS A 80 -4.01 20.67 -4.76
N LYS A 81 -3.89 19.60 -3.98
CA LYS A 81 -4.33 19.52 -2.58
C LYS A 81 -3.21 19.83 -1.59
N ASN A 82 -2.02 20.19 -2.06
CA ASN A 82 -0.86 20.39 -1.19
C ASN A 82 -1.12 21.49 -0.15
N GLU A 83 -1.69 22.62 -0.57
CA GLU A 83 -2.04 23.73 0.34
C GLU A 83 -3.02 23.28 1.42
N TRP A 84 -4.11 22.60 1.02
CA TRP A 84 -5.06 22.01 1.96
C TRP A 84 -4.38 21.06 2.97
N CYS A 85 -3.47 20.19 2.50
CA CYS A 85 -2.70 19.29 3.38
C CYS A 85 -1.80 20.05 4.37
N LEU A 86 -1.24 21.19 3.98
CA LEU A 86 -0.42 22.02 4.84
C LEU A 86 -1.27 22.74 5.89
N GLU A 87 -2.45 23.24 5.50
CA GLU A 87 -3.42 23.83 6.43
C GLU A 87 -3.88 22.83 7.48
N GLN A 88 -4.09 21.57 7.12
CA GLN A 88 -4.44 20.52 8.10
C GLN A 88 -3.37 20.33 9.19
N ARG A 89 -2.11 20.74 8.98
CA ARG A 89 -1.09 20.70 10.05
C ARG A 89 -1.34 21.72 11.15
N LEU A 90 -2.03 22.82 10.84
CA LEU A 90 -2.36 23.88 11.79
C LEU A 90 -3.45 23.43 12.77
N TYR A 91 -4.28 22.46 12.35
CA TYR A 91 -5.35 21.90 13.16
C TYR A 91 -4.86 20.59 13.82
N GLY A 92 -4.51 20.66 15.09
CA GLY A 92 -4.05 19.51 15.87
C GLY A 92 -4.18 19.78 17.37
N TYR A 93 -4.19 18.71 18.18
CA TYR A 93 -4.29 18.84 19.63
C TYR A 93 -3.03 19.52 20.18
N GLN A 94 -3.13 20.79 20.57
CA GLN A 94 -2.11 21.43 21.39
C GLN A 94 -2.30 20.92 22.82
N LYS A 95 -1.31 20.21 23.36
CA LYS A 95 -1.31 19.92 24.81
C LYS A 95 -1.31 21.27 25.53
N SER A 96 -2.43 21.64 26.16
CA SER A 96 -2.42 22.73 27.13
C SER A 96 -1.38 22.39 28.19
N GLN A 97 -0.39 23.25 28.37
CA GLN A 97 0.52 23.14 29.50
C GLN A 97 -0.35 23.12 30.76
N GLN A 98 -0.42 21.96 31.41
CA GLN A 98 -1.01 21.85 32.73
C GLN A 98 -0.14 22.72 33.65
N VAL A 99 -0.72 23.83 34.10
CA VAL A 99 -0.23 24.64 35.22
C VAL A 99 -0.51 23.87 36.51
#